data_AF-A0AA34TKZ6-F1
#
_entry.id   AF-A0AA34TKZ6-F1
#
_cell.length_a   1.000
_cell.length_b   1.000
_cell.length_c   1.000
_cell.angle_alpha   90.00
_cell.angle_beta   90.00
_cell.angle_gamma   90.00
#
_symmetry.space_group_name_H-M   'P 1'
#
loop_
_entity.id
_entity.type
_entity.pdbx_description
1 polymer ?
#
loop_
_entity_poly.entity_id
_entity_poly.type
_entity_poly.pdbx_seq_one_letter_code
_entity_poly.pdbx_strand_id
1 'polypeptide(L)' 'MVKQQQFEYAYLFGSVCPERGIGEAIVVPWVNKDIMTNHLEQISKATEKGRHAVVIMDGAGWHTDDIAREFNNVSTINTN' A
#
# COMPACT_ATOMS: atom_id res chain seq x y z
N MET A 1 12.33 16.49 -34.56
CA MET A 1 10.99 16.48 -33.94
C MET A 1 10.95 15.31 -32.96
N VAL A 2 10.86 15.55 -31.65
CA VAL A 2 10.67 14.49 -30.66
C VAL A 2 9.17 14.18 -30.61
N LYS A 3 8.77 12.95 -30.91
CA LYS A 3 7.41 12.46 -30.68
C LYS A 3 7.33 11.98 -29.23
N GLN A 4 6.37 12.51 -28.47
CA GLN A 4 6.03 11.92 -27.19
C GLN A 4 5.46 10.52 -27.46
N GLN A 5 6.12 9.47 -26.96
CA GLN A 5 5.54 8.14 -26.97
C GLN A 5 4.51 8.09 -25.85
N GLN A 6 3.24 7.93 -26.22
CA GLN A 6 2.21 7.58 -25.26
C GLN A 6 2.35 6.09 -24.97
N PHE A 7 2.65 5.77 -23.72
CA PHE A 7 2.62 4.42 -23.19
C PHE A 7 1.34 4.28 -22.37
N GLU A 8 0.67 3.14 -22.51
CA GLU A 8 -0.33 2.73 -21.54
C GLU A 8 0.39 2.21 -20.30
N TYR A 9 -0.08 2.62 -19.12
CA TYR A 9 0.49 2.21 -17.85
C TYR A 9 -0.63 2.01 -16.82
N ALA A 10 -0.33 1.14 -15.85
CA ALA A 10 -1.09 1.00 -14.62
C ALA A 10 -0.09 0.81 -13.49
N TYR A 11 -0.48 1.20 -12.28
CA TYR A 11 0.31 1.01 -11.08
C TYR A 11 -0.30 -0.07 -10.23
N LEU A 12 0.55 -0.80 -9.50
CA LEU A 12 0.17 -1.86 -8.59
C LEU A 12 0.75 -1.55 -7.21
N PHE A 13 -0.11 -1.46 -6.20
CA PHE A 13 0.31 -1.63 -4.83
C PHE A 13 0.04 -3.08 -4.42
N GLY A 14 1.04 -3.72 -3.82
CA GLY A 14 0.94 -5.09 -3.36
C GLY A 14 1.59 -5.25 -1.99
N SER A 15 0.98 -6.07 -1.16
CA SER A 15 1.51 -6.49 0.13
C SER A 15 1.34 -7.98 0.30
N VAL A 16 2.24 -8.59 1.07
CA VAL A 16 2.21 -10.02 1.40
C VAL A 16 2.39 -10.20 2.90
N CYS A 17 1.72 -11.21 3.46
CA CYS A 17 1.97 -11.73 4.80
C CYS A 17 2.68 -13.09 4.65
N PRO A 18 4.03 -13.14 4.75
CA PRO A 18 4.79 -14.35 4.47
C PRO A 18 4.41 -15.54 5.35
N GLU A 19 4.11 -15.29 6.63
CA GLU A 19 3.72 -16.32 7.60
C GLU A 19 2.41 -17.02 7.22
N ARG A 20 1.45 -16.27 6.66
CA ARG A 20 0.11 -16.77 6.30
C ARG A 20 -0.02 -17.17 4.84
N GLY A 21 0.96 -16.81 3.99
CA GLY A 21 0.90 -17.08 2.55
C GLY A 21 -0.22 -16.33 1.82
N ILE A 22 -0.64 -15.17 2.33
CA ILE A 22 -1.70 -14.33 1.75
C ILE A 22 -1.14 -12.98 1.29
N GLY A 23 -1.87 -12.28 0.43
CA GLY A 23 -1.51 -10.94 -0.01
C GLY A 23 -2.73 -10.14 -0.45
N GLU A 24 -2.60 -8.82 -0.39
CA GLU A 24 -3.58 -7.85 -0.85
C GLU A 24 -2.95 -7.01 -1.96
N ALA A 25 -3.75 -6.57 -2.93
CA ALA A 25 -3.25 -5.74 -4.02
C ALA A 25 -4.33 -4.82 -4.62
N ILE A 26 -3.91 -3.69 -5.17
CA ILE A 26 -4.79 -2.80 -5.94
C ILE A 26 -4.09 -2.30 -7.19
N VAL A 27 -4.79 -2.40 -8.33
CA VAL A 27 -4.37 -1.82 -9.61
C VAL A 27 -5.05 -0.47 -9.78
N VAL A 28 -4.27 0.56 -10.06
CA VAL A 28 -4.74 1.95 -10.18
C VAL A 28 -4.12 2.69 -11.36
N PRO A 29 -4.81 3.69 -11.92
CA PRO A 29 -4.27 4.53 -12.99
C PRO A 29 -3.26 5.60 -12.54
N TRP A 30 -3.10 5.87 -11.23
CA TRP A 30 -2.10 6.82 -10.68
C TRP A 30 -1.69 6.47 -9.25
N VAL A 31 -0.56 7.00 -8.79
CA VAL A 31 0.01 6.78 -7.44
C VAL A 31 -0.04 8.06 -6.62
N ASN A 32 -0.62 7.98 -5.42
CA ASN A 32 -0.58 9.03 -4.42
C ASN A 32 -0.84 8.45 -3.02
N LYS A 33 -0.87 9.33 -2.02
CA LYS A 33 -1.13 8.98 -0.62
C LYS A 33 -2.53 8.38 -0.41
N ASP A 34 -3.55 8.90 -1.08
CA ASP A 34 -4.93 8.40 -0.93
C ASP A 34 -5.06 6.95 -1.41
N ILE A 35 -4.40 6.60 -2.51
CA ILE A 35 -4.36 5.21 -2.97
C ILE A 35 -3.62 4.32 -1.96
N MET A 36 -2.52 4.80 -1.37
CA MET A 36 -1.81 4.05 -0.32
C MET A 36 -2.73 3.79 0.88
N THR A 37 -3.51 4.79 1.31
CA THR A 37 -4.54 4.62 2.36
C THR A 37 -5.60 3.59 1.96
N ASN A 38 -6.09 3.61 0.72
CA ASN A 38 -7.03 2.58 0.23
C ASN A 38 -6.42 1.18 0.22
N HIS A 39 -5.12 1.05 -0.08
CA HIS A 39 -4.42 -0.22 0.00
C HIS A 39 -4.31 -0.72 1.46
N LEU A 40 -4.01 0.18 2.40
CA LEU A 40 -4.00 -0.14 3.84
C LEU A 40 -5.41 -0.52 4.36
N GLU A 41 -6.47 0.05 3.81
CA GLU A 41 -7.84 -0.33 4.15
C GLU A 41 -8.14 -1.79 3.74
N GLN A 42 -7.65 -2.24 2.58
CA GLN A 42 -7.78 -3.66 2.19
C GLN A 42 -7.03 -4.57 3.16
N ILE A 43 -5.80 -4.20 3.55
CA ILE A 43 -5.04 -4.94 4.57
C ILE A 43 -5.78 -4.96 5.91
N SER A 44 -6.34 -3.82 6.33
CA SER A 44 -7.14 -3.71 7.57
C SER A 44 -8.35 -4.66 7.54
N LYS A 45 -9.08 -4.73 6.42
CA LYS A 45 -10.22 -5.63 6.21
C LYS A 45 -9.82 -7.10 6.17
N ALA A 46 -8.65 -7.42 5.59
CA ALA A 46 -8.11 -8.78 5.50
C ALA A 46 -7.45 -9.26 6.81
N THR A 47 -7.18 -8.33 7.74
CA THR A 47 -6.60 -8.64 9.05
C THR A 47 -7.67 -9.29 9.93
N GLU A 48 -7.39 -10.51 10.39
CA GLU A 48 -8.32 -11.27 11.23
C GLU A 48 -8.65 -10.51 12.53
N LYS A 49 -9.88 -10.71 13.03
CA LYS A 49 -10.32 -10.10 14.29
C LYS A 49 -9.36 -10.48 15.43
N GLY A 50 -8.89 -9.48 16.17
CA GLY A 50 -7.94 -9.65 17.27
C GLY A 50 -6.47 -9.76 16.84
N ARG A 51 -6.18 -9.56 15.55
CA ARG A 51 -4.82 -9.41 15.01
C ARG A 51 -4.53 -7.96 14.63
N HIS A 52 -3.24 -7.65 14.52
CA HIS A 52 -2.73 -6.36 14.10
C HIS A 52 -1.72 -6.58 12.97
N ALA A 53 -1.90 -5.91 11.84
CA ALA A 53 -0.97 -5.97 10.73
C ALA A 53 0.11 -4.90 10.86
N VAL A 54 1.36 -5.28 10.59
CA VAL A 54 2.49 -4.36 10.49
C VAL A 54 3.01 -4.41 9.06
N VAL A 55 2.99 -3.28 8.37
CA VAL A 55 3.43 -3.15 6.97
C VAL A 55 4.79 -2.48 6.95
N ILE A 56 5.79 -3.13 6.36
CA ILE A 56 7.14 -2.59 6.20
C ILE A 56 7.22 -1.89 4.84
N MET A 57 7.73 -0.66 4.81
CA MET A 57 7.76 0.20 3.63
C MET A 57 9.14 0.79 3.38
N ASP A 58 9.42 1.08 2.12
CA ASP A 58 10.70 1.60 1.61
C ASP A 58 10.86 3.12 1.74
N GLY A 59 9.98 3.82 2.48
CA GLY A 59 10.04 5.27 2.68
C GLY A 59 9.93 6.14 1.42
N ALA A 60 9.33 5.64 0.32
CA ALA A 60 8.97 6.48 -0.82
C ALA A 60 8.10 7.68 -0.40
N GLY A 61 8.03 8.74 -1.22
CA GLY A 61 7.41 10.03 -0.83
C GLY A 61 5.93 9.96 -0.40
N TRP A 62 5.22 8.88 -0.74
CA TRP A 62 3.83 8.62 -0.32
C TRP A 62 3.70 7.57 0.80
N HIS A 63 4.81 7.03 1.32
CA HIS A 63 4.91 6.14 2.47
C HIS A 63 5.21 6.95 3.75
N THR A 64 4.33 7.89 4.10
CA THR A 64 4.52 8.78 5.26
C THR A 64 3.93 8.17 6.54
N ASP A 65 4.48 8.48 7.71
CA ASP A 65 4.08 7.86 8.99
C ASP A 65 2.60 8.05 9.38
N ASP A 66 1.90 9.00 8.75
CA ASP A 66 0.53 9.34 9.08
C ASP A 66 -0.54 8.59 8.27
N ILE A 67 -0.15 7.86 7.21
CA ILE A 67 -1.10 7.12 6.33
C ILE A 67 -1.91 6.05 7.05
N ALA A 68 -1.40 5.53 8.18
CA ALA A 68 -2.03 4.44 8.91
C ALA A 68 -2.83 4.91 10.15
N ARG A 69 -2.84 6.22 10.45
CA ARG A 69 -3.41 6.74 11.70
C ARG A 69 -4.91 6.48 11.88
N GLU A 70 -5.63 6.30 10.79
CA GLU A 70 -7.08 6.05 10.82
C GLU A 70 -7.43 4.58 11.10
N PHE A 71 -6.46 3.67 11.03
CA PHE A 71 -6.67 2.25 11.28
C PHE A 71 -6.30 1.88 12.72
N ASN A 72 -7.16 1.12 13.38
CA ASN A 72 -6.91 0.63 14.74
C ASN A 72 -6.17 -0.73 14.76
N ASN A 73 -5.98 -1.36 13.60
CA ASN A 73 -5.43 -2.71 13.45
C ASN A 73 -4.32 -2.80 12.39
N VAL A 74 -3.82 -1.65 11.90
CA VAL A 74 -2.71 -1.57 10.95
C VAL A 74 -1.70 -0.53 11.43
N SER A 75 -0.42 -0.85 11.33
CA SER A 75 0.67 0.12 11.52
C SER A 75 1.72 -0.05 10.45
N THR A 76 2.53 1.00 10.26
CA THR A 76 3.57 1.03 9.22
C THR A 76 4.93 1.25 9.87
N ILE A 77 5.96 0.65 9.28
CA ILE A 77 7.36 0.86 9.63
C ILE A 77 8.11 1.24 8.36
N ASN A 78 8.70 2.44 8.35
CA ASN A 78 9.57 2.88 7.28
C ASN A 78 11.02 2.44 7.53
N THR A 79 11.71 1.97 6.49
CA THR A 79 13.09 1.44 6.59
C THR A 79 14.19 2.45 6.24
N ASN A 80 13.83 3.72 6.01
CA ASN A 80 14.76 4.78 5.60
C ASN A 80 15.07 5.76 6.71
#